data_AF-A0A6L8G7A4-F1
#
_entry.id   AF-A0A6L8G7A4-F1
#
_cell.length_a   1.000
_cell.length_b   1.000
_cell.length_c   1.000
_cell.angle_alpha   90.00
_cell.angle_beta   90.00
_cell.angle_gamma   90.00
#
_symmetry.space_group_name_H-M   'P 1'
#
loop_
_entity.id
_entity.type
_entity.pdbx_description
1 polymer ?
#
loop_
_entity_poly.entity_id
_entity_poly.type
_entity_poly.pdbx_seq_one_letter_code
_entity_poly.pdbx_strand_id
1 'polypeptide(L)'
;MVWVFWTLATSFAVAQVAPDLEWFDQFAGAVETSLGKDRLSDSGLQGLRNALAEWRDEFVEARDTNPVDVEALQAQIDALDPPHAEGGTESASVTERRSVLEAALQAALAPRLRADEAHARADALIRQIDSRLRARQTGRLFDLSRTPLDPRH
;
A
#
# COMPACT_ATOMS: atom_id res chain seq x y z
N MET A 1 -51.83 -22.87 0.62
CA MET A 1 -50.69 -23.15 1.52
C MET A 1 -49.42 -22.91 0.70
N VAL A 2 -48.95 -21.65 0.66
CA VAL A 2 -47.79 -21.24 -0.16
C VAL A 2 -46.54 -21.42 0.69
N TRP A 3 -45.69 -22.36 0.30
CA TRP A 3 -44.37 -22.54 0.89
C TRP A 3 -43.41 -21.51 0.28
N VAL A 4 -43.04 -20.49 1.06
CA VAL A 4 -42.00 -19.54 0.68
C VAL A 4 -40.66 -20.18 1.02
N PHE A 5 -39.95 -20.65 0.00
CA PHE A 5 -38.55 -21.05 0.10
C PHE A 5 -37.69 -19.79 0.24
N TRP A 6 -37.12 -19.58 1.42
CA TRP A 6 -36.10 -18.57 1.65
C TRP A 6 -34.77 -19.15 1.15
N THR A 7 -34.36 -18.79 -0.07
CA THR A 7 -33.01 -19.11 -0.55
C THR A 7 -32.02 -18.19 0.15
N LEU A 8 -31.25 -18.73 1.10
CA LEU A 8 -30.02 -18.10 1.56
C LEU A 8 -29.10 -17.95 0.35
N ALA A 9 -28.87 -16.72 -0.10
CA ALA A 9 -27.76 -16.42 -0.97
C ALA A 9 -26.47 -16.56 -0.15
N THR A 10 -25.79 -17.69 -0.31
CA THR A 10 -24.44 -17.87 0.24
C THR A 10 -23.49 -17.02 -0.62
N SER A 11 -23.16 -15.83 -0.14
CA SER A 11 -22.09 -15.03 -0.75
C SER A 11 -20.77 -15.78 -0.57
N PHE A 12 -20.21 -16.30 -1.66
CA PHE A 12 -18.84 -16.78 -1.66
C PHE A 12 -17.91 -15.57 -1.66
N ALA A 13 -17.29 -15.27 -0.52
CA ALA A 13 -16.16 -14.37 -0.48
C ALA A 13 -14.97 -15.07 -1.17
N VAL A 14 -14.57 -14.58 -2.34
CA VAL A 14 -13.28 -14.97 -2.93
C VAL A 14 -12.20 -14.37 -2.03
N ALA A 15 -11.45 -15.22 -1.33
CA ALA A 15 -10.30 -14.77 -0.56
C ALA A 15 -9.24 -14.23 -1.54
N GLN A 16 -9.16 -12.92 -1.68
CA GLN A 16 -8.02 -12.30 -2.35
C GLN A 16 -6.79 -12.51 -1.47
N VAL A 17 -5.74 -13.08 -2.04
CA VAL A 17 -4.47 -13.27 -1.33
C VAL A 17 -3.85 -11.88 -1.15
N ALA A 18 -3.84 -11.39 0.08
CA ALA A 18 -3.18 -10.13 0.41
C ALA A 18 -1.66 -10.27 0.20
N PRO A 19 -0.96 -9.21 -0.26
CA PRO A 19 0.49 -9.24 -0.45
C PRO A 19 1.21 -9.49 0.88
N ASP A 20 2.34 -10.19 0.80
CA ASP A 20 3.17 -10.50 1.96
C ASP A 20 3.97 -9.26 2.39
N LEU A 21 3.35 -8.46 3.26
CA LEU A 21 3.92 -7.22 3.80
C LEU A 21 5.22 -7.46 4.58
N GLU A 22 5.33 -8.58 5.30
CA GLU A 22 6.53 -8.88 6.08
C GLU A 22 7.72 -9.19 5.16
N TRP A 23 7.47 -9.95 4.10
CA TRP A 23 8.46 -10.21 3.08
C TRP A 23 8.88 -8.94 2.34
N PHE A 24 7.92 -8.07 1.99
CA PHE A 24 8.23 -6.77 1.38
C PHE A 24 9.10 -5.89 2.31
N ASP A 25 8.80 -5.83 3.61
CA ASP A 25 9.57 -5.02 4.55
C ASP A 25 11.03 -5.45 4.63
N GLN A 26 11.28 -6.76 4.65
CA GLN A 26 12.62 -7.33 4.61
C GLN A 26 13.32 -7.00 3.29
N PHE A 27 12.64 -7.19 2.16
CA PHE A 27 13.16 -6.86 0.84
C PHE A 27 13.51 -5.38 0.71
N ALA A 28 12.60 -4.47 1.07
CA ALA A 28 12.79 -3.03 1.04
C ALA A 28 13.97 -2.60 1.93
N GLY A 29 14.10 -3.17 3.14
CA GLY A 29 15.24 -2.92 4.03
C GLY A 29 16.58 -3.38 3.43
N ALA A 30 16.60 -4.52 2.73
CA ALA A 30 17.78 -5.00 2.01
C ALA A 30 18.15 -4.08 0.83
N VAL A 31 17.15 -3.57 0.10
CA VAL A 31 17.34 -2.58 -0.98
C VAL A 31 17.93 -1.29 -0.41
N GLU A 32 17.32 -0.70 0.61
CA GLU A 32 17.80 0.52 1.29
C GLU A 32 19.26 0.38 1.74
N THR A 33 19.58 -0.74 2.38
CA THR A 33 20.95 -1.06 2.81
C THR A 33 21.92 -1.13 1.62
N SER A 34 21.50 -1.76 0.51
CA SER A 34 22.33 -1.91 -0.69
C SER A 34 22.56 -0.58 -1.40
N LEU A 35 21.52 0.25 -1.45
CA LEU A 35 21.54 1.61 -1.99
C LEU A 35 22.45 2.53 -1.15
N GLY A 36 22.48 2.35 0.18
CA GLY A 36 23.39 3.09 1.06
C GLY A 36 24.87 2.74 0.88
N LYS A 37 25.19 1.55 0.36
CA LYS A 37 26.57 1.10 0.11
C LYS A 37 27.12 1.50 -1.25
N ASP A 38 26.25 1.88 -2.20
CA ASP A 38 26.56 2.23 -3.60
C ASP A 38 27.44 1.21 -4.35
N ARG A 39 27.29 -0.09 -4.04
CA ARG A 39 28.08 -1.18 -4.63
C ARG A 39 27.41 -1.90 -5.79
N LEU A 40 26.17 -1.54 -6.11
CA LEU A 40 25.39 -2.22 -7.15
C LEU A 40 25.82 -1.77 -8.54
N SER A 41 25.90 -2.72 -9.48
CA SER A 41 26.02 -2.41 -10.91
C SER A 41 24.74 -1.76 -11.45
N ASP A 42 24.82 -1.12 -12.62
CA ASP A 42 23.64 -0.56 -13.28
C ASP A 42 22.60 -1.65 -13.58
N SER A 43 23.03 -2.86 -13.96
CA SER A 43 22.14 -4.02 -14.14
C SER A 43 21.47 -4.47 -12.83
N GLY A 44 22.20 -4.45 -11.71
CA GLY A 44 21.64 -4.76 -10.40
C GLY A 44 20.61 -3.73 -9.96
N LEU A 45 20.89 -2.44 -10.16
CA LEU A 45 19.94 -1.35 -9.92
C LEU A 45 18.67 -1.52 -10.76
N GLN A 46 18.80 -1.86 -12.05
CA GLN A 46 17.65 -2.12 -12.91
C GLN A 46 16.82 -3.33 -12.45
N GLY A 47 17.49 -4.39 -11.99
CA GLY A 47 16.81 -5.56 -11.42
C GLY A 47 15.98 -5.21 -10.19
N LEU A 48 16.56 -4.46 -9.25
CA LEU A 48 15.83 -3.98 -8.07
C LEU A 48 14.66 -3.06 -8.42
N ARG A 49 14.84 -2.19 -9.42
CA ARG A 49 13.77 -1.31 -9.91
C ARG A 49 12.57 -2.11 -10.43
N ASN A 50 12.82 -3.18 -11.18
CA ASN A 50 11.76 -4.03 -11.73
C ASN A 50 11.04 -4.78 -10.61
N ALA A 51 11.78 -5.39 -9.67
CA ALA A 51 11.19 -6.07 -8.53
C ALA A 51 10.33 -5.13 -7.66
N LEU A 52 10.78 -3.89 -7.42
CA LEU A 52 9.97 -2.89 -6.70
C LEU A 52 8.71 -2.47 -7.48
N ALA A 53 8.76 -2.47 -8.81
CA ALA A 53 7.59 -2.18 -9.62
C ALA A 53 6.54 -3.29 -9.53
N GLU A 54 6.96 -4.56 -9.52
CA GLU A 54 6.09 -5.72 -9.29
C GLU A 54 5.38 -5.61 -7.93
N TRP A 55 6.15 -5.35 -6.86
CA TRP A 55 5.57 -5.09 -5.52
C TRP A 55 4.57 -3.94 -5.49
N ARG A 56 4.91 -2.84 -6.17
CA ARG A 56 4.03 -1.68 -6.20
C ARG A 56 2.69 -2.03 -6.85
N ASP A 57 2.71 -2.78 -7.94
CA ASP A 57 1.50 -3.19 -8.64
C ASP A 57 0.67 -4.15 -7.76
N GLU A 58 1.30 -5.07 -7.02
CA GLU A 58 0.60 -5.90 -6.01
C GLU A 58 -0.06 -5.07 -4.90
N PHE A 59 0.60 -4.00 -4.43
CA PHE A 59 0.00 -3.13 -3.43
C PHE A 59 -1.18 -2.32 -3.98
N VAL A 60 -1.19 -1.96 -5.26
CA VAL A 60 -2.37 -1.33 -5.87
C VAL A 60 -3.59 -2.24 -5.77
N GLU A 61 -3.43 -3.53 -6.08
CA GLU A 61 -4.52 -4.51 -5.97
C GLU A 61 -4.99 -4.70 -4.52
N ALA A 62 -4.05 -4.71 -3.57
CA ALA A 62 -4.36 -4.85 -2.15
C ALA A 62 -5.19 -3.68 -1.57
N ARG A 63 -5.07 -2.47 -2.13
CA ARG A 63 -5.86 -1.29 -1.71
C ARG A 63 -7.35 -1.49 -1.93
N ASP A 64 -7.71 -2.32 -2.89
CA ASP A 64 -9.09 -2.59 -3.29
C ASP A 64 -9.69 -3.82 -2.57
N THR A 65 -8.98 -4.37 -1.58
CA THR A 65 -9.44 -5.53 -0.81
C THR A 65 -10.41 -5.12 0.32
N ASN A 66 -11.52 -5.87 0.45
CA ASN A 66 -12.59 -5.74 1.47
C ASN A 66 -13.33 -4.39 1.60
N PRO A 67 -13.76 -3.72 0.51
CA PRO A 67 -14.56 -2.50 0.60
C PRO A 67 -15.93 -2.73 1.26
N VAL A 68 -16.51 -3.92 1.09
CA VAL A 68 -17.84 -4.29 1.60
C VAL A 68 -17.89 -4.31 3.13
N ASP A 69 -16.86 -4.83 3.79
CA ASP A 69 -16.82 -4.92 5.25
C ASP A 69 -16.69 -3.53 5.90
N VAL A 70 -15.86 -2.67 5.30
CA VAL A 70 -15.67 -1.28 5.73
C VAL A 70 -16.98 -0.51 5.58
N GLU A 71 -17.66 -0.62 4.43
CA GLU A 71 -18.95 0.03 4.18
C GLU A 71 -20.03 -0.46 5.15
N ALA A 72 -20.09 -1.78 5.40
CA ALA A 72 -21.05 -2.35 6.34
C ALA A 72 -20.80 -1.91 7.80
N LEU A 73 -19.55 -1.77 8.21
CA LEU A 73 -19.19 -1.26 9.54
C LEU A 73 -19.54 0.24 9.67
N GLN A 74 -19.24 1.04 8.64
CA GLN A 74 -19.61 2.46 8.62
C GLN A 74 -21.13 2.64 8.70
N ALA A 75 -21.89 1.88 7.90
CA ALA A 75 -23.36 1.93 7.92
C ALA A 75 -23.93 1.54 9.29
N GLN A 76 -23.30 0.58 10.00
CA GLN A 76 -23.70 0.23 11.36
C GLN A 76 -23.43 1.35 12.36
N ILE A 77 -22.31 2.08 12.23
CA ILE A 77 -21.99 3.25 13.06
C ILE A 77 -22.98 4.39 12.80
N ASP A 78 -23.28 4.65 11.53
CA ASP A 78 -24.20 5.70 11.11
C ASP A 78 -25.64 5.41 11.59
N ALA A 79 -26.03 4.13 11.63
CA ALA A 79 -27.33 3.67 12.13
C ALA A 79 -27.49 3.80 13.66
N LEU A 80 -26.41 4.04 14.43
CA LEU A 80 -26.52 4.31 15.87
C LEU A 80 -27.06 5.71 16.19
N ASP A 81 -27.40 6.51 15.16
CA ASP A 81 -27.74 7.94 15.20
C ASP A 81 -26.59 8.82 15.76
N PRO A 82 -26.49 10.10 15.36
CA PRO A 82 -25.55 11.03 15.99
C PRO A 82 -25.90 11.20 17.48
N PRO A 83 -24.92 11.43 18.38
CA PRO A 83 -25.24 11.89 19.72
C PRO A 83 -26.16 13.11 19.60
N HIS A 84 -27.34 13.06 20.21
CA HIS A 84 -28.38 14.07 19.99
C HIS A 84 -27.78 15.48 20.12
N ALA A 85 -27.90 16.28 19.05
CA ALA A 85 -27.34 17.63 18.95
C ALA A 85 -27.89 18.60 20.03
N GLU A 86 -28.93 18.18 20.76
CA GLU A 86 -29.56 18.93 21.84
C GLU A 86 -29.18 18.36 23.22
N GLY A 87 -27.88 18.26 23.52
CA GLY A 87 -27.40 18.08 24.91
C GLY A 87 -27.83 16.80 25.64
N GLY A 88 -28.33 15.78 24.92
CA GLY A 88 -28.69 14.49 25.48
C GLY A 88 -27.46 13.59 25.57
N THR A 89 -27.09 13.17 26.78
CA THR A 89 -26.05 12.16 26.99
C THR A 89 -26.46 10.86 26.29
N GLU A 90 -25.60 10.35 25.40
CA GLU A 90 -25.77 9.04 24.76
C GLU A 90 -25.88 7.96 25.85
N SER A 91 -26.74 6.95 25.64
CA SER A 91 -26.83 5.87 26.63
C SER A 91 -25.53 5.07 26.65
N ALA A 92 -25.09 4.63 27.83
CA ALA A 92 -23.83 3.90 27.99
C ALA A 92 -23.72 2.66 27.06
N SER A 93 -24.85 2.00 26.77
CA SER A 93 -24.87 0.86 25.83
C SER A 93 -24.64 1.25 24.37
N VAL A 94 -25.10 2.44 23.95
CA VAL A 94 -24.85 2.94 22.59
C VAL A 94 -23.41 3.42 22.46
N THR A 95 -22.88 4.12 23.46
CA THR A 95 -21.47 4.51 23.50
C THR A 95 -20.53 3.30 23.45
N GLU A 96 -20.82 2.25 24.22
CA GLU A 96 -20.05 1.01 24.18
C GLU A 96 -20.13 0.35 22.79
N ARG A 97 -21.33 0.27 22.21
CA ARG A 97 -21.52 -0.32 20.89
C ARG A 97 -20.76 0.46 19.79
N ARG A 98 -20.77 1.79 19.86
CA ARG A 98 -20.02 2.66 18.95
C ARG A 98 -18.52 2.40 19.04
N SER A 99 -17.97 2.38 20.26
CA SER A 99 -16.55 2.08 20.51
C SER A 99 -16.12 0.73 19.91
N VAL A 100 -16.93 -0.31 20.09
CA VAL A 100 -16.67 -1.65 19.51
C VAL A 100 -16.67 -1.62 17.97
N LEU A 101 -17.63 -0.93 17.36
CA LEU A 101 -17.72 -0.83 15.89
C LEU A 101 -16.57 0.00 15.31
N GLU A 102 -16.18 1.09 15.97
CA GLU A 102 -15.03 1.91 15.57
C GLU A 102 -13.73 1.10 15.64
N ALA A 103 -13.52 0.32 16.70
CA ALA A 103 -12.36 -0.56 16.82
C ALA A 103 -12.33 -1.62 15.69
N ALA A 104 -13.49 -2.20 15.35
CA ALA A 104 -13.61 -3.13 14.23
C ALA A 104 -13.33 -2.46 12.88
N LEU A 105 -13.82 -1.24 12.67
CA LEU A 105 -13.56 -0.44 11.47
C LEU A 105 -12.07 -0.14 11.31
N GLN A 106 -11.39 0.28 12.38
CA GLN A 106 -9.95 0.52 12.35
C GLN A 106 -9.16 -0.75 12.02
N ALA A 107 -9.57 -1.90 12.59
CA ALA A 107 -8.96 -3.18 12.25
C ALA A 107 -9.16 -3.57 10.78
N ALA A 108 -10.35 -3.30 10.23
CA ALA A 108 -10.67 -3.55 8.82
C ALA A 108 -9.90 -2.62 7.86
N LEU A 109 -9.64 -1.37 8.26
CA LEU A 109 -8.88 -0.40 7.46
C LEU A 109 -7.35 -0.62 7.52
N ALA A 110 -6.84 -1.25 8.59
CA ALA A 110 -5.41 -1.40 8.81
C ALA A 110 -4.63 -2.06 7.65
N PRO A 111 -5.11 -3.13 6.98
CA PRO A 111 -4.42 -3.73 5.83
C PRO A 111 -4.28 -2.76 4.66
N ARG A 112 -5.34 -2.00 4.36
CA ARG A 112 -5.32 -0.99 3.29
C ARG A 112 -4.32 0.12 3.59
N LEU A 113 -4.32 0.63 4.83
CA LEU A 113 -3.34 1.65 5.24
C LEU A 113 -1.91 1.13 5.11
N ARG A 114 -1.63 -0.12 5.50
CA ARG A 114 -0.30 -0.71 5.33
C ARG A 114 0.09 -0.90 3.86
N ALA A 115 -0.85 -1.29 3.01
CA ALA A 115 -0.61 -1.37 1.57
C ALA A 115 -0.27 0.01 0.98
N ASP A 116 -0.95 1.08 1.41
CA ASP A 116 -0.65 2.46 1.01
C ASP A 116 0.78 2.86 1.39
N GLU A 117 1.19 2.59 2.63
CA GLU A 117 2.53 2.87 3.13
C GLU A 117 3.59 2.09 2.35
N ALA A 118 3.35 0.80 2.11
CA ALA A 118 4.26 -0.07 1.36
C ALA A 118 4.41 0.35 -0.11
N HIS A 119 3.29 0.70 -0.77
CA HIS A 119 3.29 1.28 -2.10
C HIS A 119 4.14 2.57 -2.15
N ALA A 120 3.92 3.49 -1.21
CA ALA A 120 4.68 4.74 -1.14
C ALA A 120 6.18 4.50 -0.94
N ARG A 121 6.55 3.50 -0.13
CA ARG A 121 7.94 3.08 0.08
C ARG A 121 8.57 2.52 -1.20
N ALA A 122 7.88 1.62 -1.90
CA ALA A 122 8.34 1.08 -3.18
C ALA A 122 8.61 2.19 -4.21
N ASP A 123 7.66 3.11 -4.35
CA ASP A 123 7.77 4.28 -5.22
C ASP A 123 8.96 5.18 -4.87
N ALA A 124 9.20 5.42 -3.58
CA ALA A 124 10.34 6.20 -3.13
C ALA A 124 11.68 5.51 -3.48
N LEU A 125 11.77 4.20 -3.32
CA LEU A 125 12.97 3.43 -3.66
C LEU A 125 13.23 3.41 -5.18
N ILE A 126 12.19 3.26 -6.00
CA ILE A 126 12.29 3.37 -7.47
C ILE A 126 12.86 4.73 -7.86
N ARG A 127 12.33 5.84 -7.31
CA ARG A 127 12.84 7.19 -7.60
C ARG A 127 14.31 7.35 -7.22
N GLN A 128 14.73 6.78 -6.10
CA GLN A 128 16.13 6.81 -5.68
C GLN A 128 17.04 6.02 -6.63
N ILE A 129 16.61 4.85 -7.08
CA ILE A 129 17.34 4.04 -8.07
C ILE A 129 17.48 4.80 -9.39
N ASP A 130 16.37 5.36 -9.89
CA ASP A 130 16.33 6.14 -11.12
C ASP A 130 17.28 7.33 -11.07
N SER A 131 17.34 8.02 -9.92
CA SER A 131 18.27 9.13 -9.71
C SER A 131 19.74 8.69 -9.79
N ARG A 132 20.08 7.54 -9.20
CA ARG A 132 21.45 6.99 -9.25
C ARG A 132 21.84 6.59 -10.67
N LEU A 133 20.96 5.88 -11.38
CA LEU A 133 21.20 5.47 -12.77
C LEU A 133 21.45 6.69 -13.67
N ARG A 134 20.62 7.74 -13.54
CA ARG A 134 20.82 9.00 -14.27
C ARG A 134 22.15 9.67 -13.92
N ALA A 135 22.51 9.75 -12.64
CA ALA A 135 23.78 10.35 -12.22
C ALA A 135 25.00 9.64 -12.83
N ARG A 136 24.99 8.30 -12.86
CA ARG A 136 26.05 7.50 -13.48
C ARG A 136 26.12 7.68 -14.99
N GLN A 137 24.97 7.71 -15.66
CA GLN A 137 24.90 7.96 -17.10
C GLN A 137 25.49 9.33 -17.46
N THR A 138 25.14 10.37 -16.70
CA THR A 138 25.69 11.72 -16.87
C THR A 138 27.20 11.74 -16.62
N GLY A 139 27.70 11.07 -15.59
CA GLY A 139 29.14 10.95 -15.32
C GLY A 139 29.91 10.33 -16.49
N ARG A 140 29.42 9.21 -17.05
CA ARG A 140 30.02 8.56 -18.22
C ARG A 140 30.07 9.48 -19.44
N LEU A 141 29.01 10.27 -19.68
CA LEU A 141 28.98 11.23 -20.78
C LEU A 141 30.05 12.33 -20.60
N PHE A 142 30.24 12.82 -19.37
CA PHE A 142 31.32 13.77 -19.06
C PHE A 142 32.71 13.17 -19.25
N ASP A 143 32.94 11.92 -18.86
CA ASP A 143 34.23 11.25 -19.06
C ASP A 143 34.56 11.05 -20.55
N LEU A 144 33.56 10.69 -21.36
CA LEU A 144 33.70 10.59 -22.82
C LEU A 144 34.02 11.95 -23.49
N SER A 145 33.45 13.05 -22.98
CA SER A 145 33.74 14.40 -23.50
C SER A 145 35.16 14.90 -23.20
N ARG A 146 35.86 14.28 -22.24
CA ARG A 146 37.24 14.59 -21.85
C ARG A 146 38.29 13.72 -22.54
N THR A 147 37.86 12.66 -23.23
CA THR A 147 38.70 11.82 -24.09
C THR A 147 38.76 12.43 -25.50
N PRO A 148 39.68 12.03 -26.41
CA PRO A 148 40.21 12.85 -27.53
C PRO A 148 39.25 13.13 -28.70
N LEU A 149 37.95 13.25 -28.43
CA LEU A 149 37.01 14.04 -29.21
C LEU A 149 36.97 15.48 -28.66
N ASP A 150 38.13 16.12 -28.46
CA ASP A 150 38.20 17.58 -28.27
C ASP A 150 38.25 18.23 -29.67
N PRO A 151 37.20 18.94 -30.11
CA PRO A 151 37.15 19.58 -31.42
C PRO A 151 38.06 20.82 -31.54
N ARG A 152 38.93 21.08 -30.55
CA ARG A 152 39.91 22.18 -30.54
C ARG A 152 41.34 21.72 -30.88
N HIS A 153 41.50 20.53 -31.46
CA HIS A 153 42.74 20.09 -32.08
C HIS A 153 42.51 19.69 -33.54
#